data_AF-F9P6H4-F1
#
_entry.id   AF-F9P6H4-F1
#
_cell.length_a   1.000
_cell.length_b   1.000
_cell.length_c   1.000
_cell.angle_alpha   90.00
_cell.angle_beta   90.00
_cell.angle_gamma   90.00
#
_symmetry.space_group_name_H-M   'P 1'
#
loop_
_entity.id
_entity.type
_entity.pdbx_description
1 polymer ?
#
loop_
_entity_poly.entity_id
_entity_poly.type
_entity_poly.pdbx_seq_one_letter_code
_entity_poly.pdbx_strand_id
1 'polypeptide(L)'
;MDQSVKDNTIKEVREEAGLEVQADKLIAVLDKHKNNPGNSTSVHHVTKIFVLCTSLGGEFRANAETIACGYFALDALPALSESKTTTQQIAMCFEAQASNNWETRFD
;
A
#
# COMPACT_ATOMS: atom_id res chain seq x y z
N MET A 1 5.52 8.98 16.93
CA MET A 1 4.48 8.30 16.13
C MET A 1 3.64 7.59 17.15
N ASP A 2 2.40 8.03 17.32
CA ASP A 2 1.60 7.65 18.49
C ASP A 2 0.46 6.70 18.08
N GLN A 3 0.61 6.06 16.91
CA GLN A 3 -0.36 5.17 16.28
C GLN A 3 0.29 3.84 15.89
N SER A 4 -0.48 2.75 16.00
CA SER A 4 -0.04 1.45 15.52
C SER A 4 -0.03 1.40 13.98
N VAL A 5 0.63 0.40 13.41
CA VAL A 5 0.60 0.14 11.95
C VAL A 5 -0.83 0.02 11.44
N LYS A 6 -1.69 -0.66 12.21
CA LYS A 6 -3.10 -0.86 11.87
C LYS A 6 -3.85 0.47 11.84
N ASP A 7 -3.74 1.25 12.92
CA ASP A 7 -4.47 2.52 13.05
C ASP A 7 -4.02 3.52 12.00
N ASN A 8 -2.70 3.61 11.75
CA ASN A 8 -2.18 4.50 10.73
C ASN A 8 -2.65 4.09 9.34
N THR A 9 -2.65 2.79 9.00
CA THR A 9 -3.15 2.33 7.70
C THR A 9 -4.60 2.72 7.47
N ILE A 10 -5.47 2.51 8.46
CA ILE A 10 -6.90 2.87 8.38
C ILE A 10 -7.06 4.38 8.21
N LYS A 11 -6.30 5.16 8.98
CA LYS A 11 -6.31 6.63 8.92
C LYS A 11 -5.91 7.15 7.54
N GLU A 12 -4.78 6.70 6.99
CA GLU A 12 -4.27 7.13 5.68
C GLU A 12 -5.23 6.75 4.55
N VAL A 13 -5.83 5.55 4.57
CA VAL A 13 -6.82 5.15 3.55
C VAL A 13 -8.05 6.05 3.58
N ARG A 14 -8.53 6.41 4.77
CA ARG A 14 -9.64 7.35 4.90
C ARG A 14 -9.27 8.75 4.42
N GLU A 15 -8.08 9.25 4.76
CA GLU A 15 -7.62 10.59 4.40
C GLU A 15 -7.33 10.72 2.90
N GLU A 16 -6.67 9.73 2.28
CA GLU A 16 -6.28 9.80 0.86
C GLU A 16 -7.37 9.28 -0.10
N ALA A 17 -8.18 8.29 0.29
CA ALA A 17 -9.16 7.66 -0.59
C ALA A 17 -10.63 7.87 -0.16
N GLY A 18 -10.89 8.42 1.02
CA GLY A 18 -12.26 8.58 1.54
C GLY A 18 -12.95 7.25 1.88
N LEU A 19 -12.20 6.15 1.96
CA LEU A 19 -12.72 4.82 2.20
C LEU A 19 -12.62 4.45 3.68
N GLU A 20 -13.68 3.83 4.20
CA GLU A 20 -13.65 3.16 5.49
C GLU A 20 -13.21 1.70 5.28
N VAL A 21 -12.21 1.26 6.03
CA VAL A 21 -11.59 -0.06 5.82
C VAL A 21 -11.33 -0.82 7.11
N GLN A 22 -11.34 -2.15 7.01
CA GLN A 22 -10.80 -3.05 8.01
C GLN A 22 -9.41 -3.53 7.57
N ALA A 23 -8.40 -3.42 8.43
CA ALA A 23 -7.08 -3.99 8.18
C ALA A 23 -7.02 -5.47 8.59
N ASP A 24 -6.82 -6.35 7.60
CA ASP A 24 -7.05 -7.80 7.77
C ASP A 24 -5.76 -8.58 8.02
N LYS A 25 -4.71 -8.33 7.24
CA LYS A 25 -3.45 -9.08 7.31
C LYS A 25 -2.26 -8.25 6.85
N LEU A 26 -1.09 -8.52 7.42
CA LEU A 26 0.18 -8.04 6.88
C LEU A 26 0.54 -8.87 5.64
N ILE A 27 0.84 -8.19 4.54
CA ILE A 27 1.30 -8.81 3.29
C ILE A 27 2.83 -8.90 3.32
N ALA A 28 3.49 -7.79 3.66
CA ALA A 28 4.94 -7.74 3.66
C ALA A 28 5.50 -6.59 4.54
N VAL A 29 6.75 -6.73 4.93
CA VAL A 29 7.58 -5.70 5.59
C VAL A 29 8.91 -5.61 4.82
N LEU A 30 9.03 -4.61 3.94
CA LEU A 30 10.13 -4.56 2.97
C LEU A 30 11.03 -3.34 3.18
N ASP A 31 12.33 -3.54 3.06
CA ASP A 31 13.29 -2.45 2.93
C ASP A 31 13.14 -1.78 1.55
N LYS A 32 12.89 -0.49 1.56
CA LYS A 32 12.71 0.30 0.34
C LYS A 32 13.94 0.29 -0.56
N HIS A 33 15.15 0.33 0.00
CA HIS A 33 16.37 0.40 -0.79
C HIS A 33 16.60 -0.90 -1.60
N LYS A 34 16.31 -2.05 -1.00
CA LYS A 34 16.35 -3.36 -1.67
C LYS A 34 15.25 -3.51 -2.73
N ASN A 35 14.05 -3.01 -2.44
CA ASN A 35 12.84 -3.33 -3.20
C ASN A 35 12.37 -2.22 -4.17
N ASN A 36 13.02 -1.06 -4.17
CA ASN A 36 12.73 0.06 -5.08
C ASN A 36 14.06 0.58 -5.70
N PRO A 37 14.72 -0.19 -6.58
CA PRO A 37 16.09 0.10 -7.06
C PRO A 37 16.23 1.41 -7.83
N GLY A 38 15.15 1.91 -8.45
CA GLY A 38 15.12 3.24 -9.07
C GLY A 38 15.26 4.41 -8.08
N ASN A 39 15.28 4.14 -6.77
CA ASN A 39 15.35 5.13 -5.69
C ASN A 39 16.67 5.05 -4.89
N SER A 40 17.77 4.66 -5.54
CA SER A 40 19.11 4.60 -4.95
C SER A 40 19.66 5.95 -4.41
N THR A 41 18.89 7.04 -4.52
CA THR A 41 19.29 8.40 -4.09
C THR A 41 18.72 8.80 -2.73
N SER A 42 17.85 8.00 -2.11
CA SER A 42 17.30 8.31 -0.78
C SER A 42 18.36 8.06 0.30
N VAL A 43 18.72 9.11 1.04
CA VAL A 43 19.60 9.02 2.23
C VAL A 43 18.91 8.37 3.43
N HIS A 44 17.59 8.21 3.37
CA HIS A 44 16.79 7.61 4.44
C HIS A 44 16.51 6.13 4.17
N HIS A 45 16.79 5.29 5.16
CA HIS A 45 16.31 3.92 5.22
C HIS A 45 14.83 3.92 5.58
N VAL A 46 14.01 3.24 4.78
CA VAL A 46 12.56 3.21 4.94
C VAL A 46 12.09 1.76 4.91
N THR A 47 11.45 1.34 6.00
CA THR A 47 10.69 0.09 6.06
C THR A 47 9.28 0.34 5.56
N LYS A 48 8.85 -0.43 4.57
CA LYS A 48 7.52 -0.36 3.95
C LYS A 48 6.68 -1.53 4.42
N ILE A 49 5.55 -1.24 5.06
CA ILE A 49 4.63 -2.27 5.52
C ILE A 49 3.41 -2.26 4.61
N PHE A 50 3.13 -3.40 3.99
CA PHE A 50 1.96 -3.60 3.14
C PHE A 50 0.89 -4.34 3.93
N VAL A 51 -0.32 -3.78 3.96
CA VAL A 51 -1.44 -4.31 4.74
C VAL A 51 -2.62 -4.54 3.79
N LEU A 52 -3.14 -5.76 3.76
CA LEU A 52 -4.38 -6.05 3.04
C LEU A 52 -5.55 -5.51 3.85
N CYS A 53 -6.45 -4.81 3.18
CA CYS A 53 -7.64 -4.25 3.80
C CYS A 53 -8.91 -4.61 3.02
N THR A 54 -10.00 -4.78 3.74
CA THR A 54 -11.35 -4.94 3.21
C THR A 54 -12.06 -3.58 3.25
N SER A 55 -12.60 -3.15 2.11
CA SER A 55 -13.43 -1.94 2.05
C SER A 55 -14.79 -2.19 2.68
N LEU A 56 -15.20 -1.28 3.56
CA LEU A 56 -16.50 -1.26 4.22
C LEU A 56 -17.44 -0.20 3.59
N GLY A 57 -17.01 0.43 2.50
CA GLY A 57 -17.68 1.55 1.84
C GLY A 57 -16.89 2.86 1.98
N GLY A 58 -17.61 3.98 1.88
CA GLY A 58 -17.04 5.32 1.80
C GLY A 58 -17.08 5.89 0.39
N GLU A 59 -16.67 7.14 0.26
CA GLU A 59 -16.68 7.88 -0.99
C GLU A 59 -15.49 8.85 -1.03
N PHE A 60 -14.74 8.80 -2.12
CA PHE A 60 -13.60 9.68 -2.32
C PHE A 60 -14.03 11.14 -2.43
N ARG A 61 -13.28 12.01 -1.77
CA ARG A 61 -13.34 13.47 -1.95
C ARG A 61 -11.94 14.00 -2.13
N ALA A 62 -11.72 14.74 -3.22
CA ALA A 62 -10.44 15.39 -3.46
C ALA A 62 -10.05 16.30 -2.29
N ASN A 63 -8.76 16.27 -1.95
CA ASN A 63 -8.21 17.02 -0.83
C ASN A 63 -6.80 17.54 -1.17
N ALA A 64 -6.11 18.08 -0.16
CA ALA A 64 -4.79 18.69 -0.35
C ALA A 64 -3.69 17.67 -0.74
N GLU A 65 -3.91 16.38 -0.51
CA GLU A 65 -2.92 15.31 -0.71
C GLU A 65 -3.26 14.46 -1.94
N THR A 66 -4.54 14.15 -2.15
CA THR A 66 -5.00 13.28 -3.24
C THR A 66 -6.11 13.93 -4.05
N ILE A 67 -5.91 14.00 -5.37
CA ILE A 67 -6.83 14.65 -6.31
C ILE A 67 -7.78 13.68 -7.01
N ALA A 68 -7.44 12.39 -7.05
CA ALA A 68 -8.23 11.35 -7.69
C ALA A 68 -7.95 9.98 -7.06
N CYS A 69 -8.95 9.10 -7.07
CA CYS A 69 -8.85 7.72 -6.63
C CYS A 69 -9.58 6.80 -7.63
N GLY A 70 -9.12 5.56 -7.77
CA GLY A 70 -9.74 4.58 -8.65
C GLY A 70 -9.22 3.17 -8.41
N TYR A 71 -9.99 2.18 -8.86
CA TYR A 71 -9.59 0.78 -8.89
C TYR A 71 -9.00 0.44 -10.25
N PHE A 72 -7.88 -0.27 -10.26
CA PHE A 72 -7.15 -0.65 -11.47
C PHE A 72 -6.88 -2.15 -11.45
N ALA A 73 -7.05 -2.79 -12.61
CA ALA A 73 -6.61 -4.16 -12.80
C ALA A 73 -5.07 -4.22 -12.89
N LEU A 74 -4.49 -5.35 -12.51
CA LEU A 74 -3.03 -5.54 -12.50
C LEU A 74 -2.39 -5.36 -13.89
N ASP A 75 -3.12 -5.70 -14.95
CA ASP A 75 -2.72 -5.53 -16.35
C ASP A 75 -3.09 -4.17 -16.95
N ALA A 76 -3.74 -3.30 -16.17
CA ALA A 76 -4.19 -1.97 -16.56
C ALA A 76 -3.81 -0.90 -15.52
N LEU A 77 -2.63 -1.03 -14.93
CA LEU A 77 -2.13 -0.08 -13.93
C LEU A 77 -1.85 1.30 -14.56
N PRO A 78 -2.11 2.39 -13.83
CA PRO A 78 -1.72 3.74 -14.26
C PRO A 78 -0.19 3.90 -14.16
N ALA A 79 0.32 5.05 -14.61
CA ALA A 79 1.71 5.41 -14.38
C ALA A 79 2.02 5.42 -12.88
N LEU A 80 2.95 4.57 -12.45
CA LEU A 80 3.30 4.40 -11.05
C LEU A 80 4.39 5.39 -10.62
N SER A 81 4.29 5.87 -9.39
CA SER A 81 5.46 6.40 -8.69
C SER A 81 6.27 5.22 -8.16
N GLU A 82 7.21 4.72 -8.97
CA GLU A 82 8.10 3.60 -8.65
C GLU A 82 8.96 3.86 -7.38
N SER A 83 9.07 5.13 -6.97
CA SER A 83 9.68 5.53 -5.69
C SER A 83 8.84 5.15 -4.46
N LYS A 84 7.52 5.05 -4.62
CA LYS A 84 6.54 4.70 -3.59
C LYS A 84 6.18 3.22 -3.64
N THR A 85 5.77 2.71 -4.80
CA THR A 85 5.32 1.31 -4.96
C THR A 85 5.63 0.82 -6.37
N THR A 86 6.20 -0.38 -6.49
CA THR A 86 6.52 -0.99 -7.79
C THR A 86 5.42 -1.93 -8.28
N THR A 87 5.43 -2.22 -9.58
CA THR A 87 4.51 -3.22 -10.18
C THR A 87 4.65 -4.59 -9.50
N GLN A 88 5.87 -5.02 -9.16
CA GLN A 88 6.12 -6.30 -8.48
C GLN A 88 5.54 -6.33 -7.06
N GLN A 89 5.60 -5.21 -6.34
CA GLN A 89 4.98 -5.09 -5.01
C GLN A 89 3.45 -5.14 -5.11
N ILE A 90 2.86 -4.52 -6.14
CA ILE A 90 1.42 -4.61 -6.39
C ILE A 90 1.02 -6.05 -6.72
N ALA A 91 1.75 -6.72 -7.61
CA ALA A 91 1.50 -8.12 -7.96
C ALA A 91 1.56 -9.04 -6.71
N MET A 92 2.53 -8.84 -5.82
CA MET A 92 2.61 -9.54 -4.53
C MET A 92 1.34 -9.32 -3.68
N CYS A 93 0.77 -8.11 -3.66
CA CYS A 93 -0.48 -7.87 -2.95
C CYS A 93 -1.67 -8.62 -3.56
N PHE A 94 -1.73 -8.76 -4.89
CA PHE A 94 -2.72 -9.61 -5.56
C PHE A 94 -2.54 -11.09 -5.22
N GLU A 95 -1.30 -11.60 -5.21
CA GLU A 95 -1.00 -12.97 -4.77
C GLU A 95 -1.46 -13.21 -3.32
N ALA A 96 -1.21 -12.25 -2.43
CA ALA A 96 -1.59 -12.34 -1.01
C ALA A 96 -3.11 -12.30 -0.79
N GLN A 97 -3.84 -11.61 -1.67
CA GLN A 97 -5.30 -11.54 -1.66
C GLN A 97 -5.92 -12.85 -2.17
N ALA A 98 -5.34 -13.47 -3.19
CA ALA A 98 -5.82 -14.73 -3.75
C ALA A 98 -5.44 -15.96 -2.91
N SER A 99 -4.47 -15.84 -1.99
CA SER A 99 -4.01 -16.94 -1.16
C SER A 99 -4.81 -17.09 0.14
N ASN A 100 -5.31 -18.31 0.39
CA ASN A 100 -5.92 -18.69 1.67
C ASN A 100 -4.92 -18.71 2.82
N ASN A 101 -3.66 -19.06 2.54
CA ASN A 101 -2.58 -19.17 3.52
C ASN A 101 -1.36 -18.41 2.99
N TRP A 102 -1.33 -17.10 3.27
CA TRP A 102 -0.19 -16.26 2.89
C TRP A 102 0.84 -16.22 4.00
N GLU A 103 2.10 -16.43 3.64
CA GLU A 103 3.23 -16.18 4.51
C GLU A 103 3.75 -14.77 4.27
N THR A 104 3.73 -13.93 5.31
CA THR A 104 4.20 -12.54 5.25
C THR A 104 5.66 -12.50 4.80
N ARG A 105 5.94 -11.75 3.73
CA ARG A 105 7.32 -11.58 3.22
C ARG A 105 8.03 -10.46 3.96
N PHE A 106 9.31 -10.63 4.29
CA PHE A 106 10.08 -9.56 4.93
C PHE A 106 11.57 -9.63 4.61
N ASP A 107 12.25 -8.48 4.69
CA ASP A 107 13.70 -8.33 4.52
C ASP A 107 14.30 -7.10 5.22
#